data_AF-A7NJE0-F1
#
_entry.id   AF-A7NJE0-F1
#
_cell.length_a   1.000
_cell.length_b   1.000
_cell.length_c   1.000
_cell.angle_alpha   90.00
_cell.angle_beta   90.00
_cell.angle_gamma   90.00
#
_symmetry.space_group_name_H-M   'P 1'
#
loop_
_entity.id
_entity.type
_entity.pdbx_description
1 polymer ?
#
loop_
_entity_poly.entity_id
_entity_poly.type
_entity_poly.pdbx_seq_one_letter_code
_entity_poly.pdbx_strand_id
1 'polypeptide(L)' 'MAQTVRGPQTVLKYEVEVGEQGRIEISLPFAPGARVVVFVIPEPQDALNDLAAAAESSLAFWHNPLDDEDWNNA' A
#
# COMPACT_ATOMS: atom_id res chain seq x y z
N MET A 1 -33.01 -13.66 -14.30
CA MET A 1 -31.90 -13.13 -13.49
C MET A 1 -31.64 -11.70 -13.96
N ALA A 2 -32.16 -10.69 -13.25
CA ALA A 2 -31.97 -9.29 -13.64
C ALA A 2 -30.60 -8.82 -13.11
N GLN A 3 -29.69 -8.45 -14.01
CA GLN A 3 -28.42 -7.82 -13.63
C GLN A 3 -28.68 -6.34 -13.40
N THR A 4 -28.65 -5.90 -12.14
CA THR A 4 -28.71 -4.49 -11.77
C THR A 4 -27.37 -3.85 -12.10
N VAL A 5 -27.29 -3.13 -13.22
CA VAL A 5 -26.13 -2.31 -13.57
C VAL A 5 -26.02 -1.19 -12.53
N ARG A 6 -25.06 -1.29 -11.61
CA ARG A 6 -24.75 -0.21 -10.68
C ARG A 6 -23.94 0.84 -11.43
N GLY A 7 -24.41 2.09 -11.45
CA GLY A 7 -23.66 3.22 -11.99
C GLY A 7 -22.31 3.43 -11.28
N PRO A 8 -21.46 4.35 -11.78
CA PRO A 8 -20.14 4.58 -11.21
C PRO A 8 -20.24 4.89 -9.72
N GLN A 9 -19.62 4.04 -8.90
CA GLN A 9 -19.58 4.24 -7.46
C GLN A 9 -18.38 5.10 -7.13
N THR A 10 -18.61 6.31 -6.62
CA THR A 10 -17.54 7.14 -6.06
C THR A 10 -17.03 6.47 -4.80
N VAL A 11 -15.80 5.96 -4.84
CA VAL A 11 -15.14 5.35 -3.68
C VAL A 11 -14.47 6.46 -2.88
N LEU A 12 -14.74 6.50 -1.57
CA LEU A 12 -14.03 7.35 -0.63
C LEU A 12 -12.97 6.50 0.08
N LYS A 13 -11.69 6.82 -0.15
CA LYS A 13 -10.57 6.21 0.58
C LYS A 13 -10.12 7.17 1.68
N TYR A 14 -9.98 6.66 2.90
CA TYR A 14 -9.41 7.38 4.04
C TYR A 14 -8.21 6.59 4.55
N GLU A 15 -7.10 7.27 4.79
CA GLU A 15 -5.94 6.73 5.49
C GLU A 15 -6.03 7.22 6.93
N VAL A 16 -6.24 6.29 7.87
CA VAL A 16 -6.50 6.60 9.28
C VAL A 16 -5.76 5.60 10.16
N GLU A 17 -5.12 6.11 11.20
CA GLU A 17 -4.54 5.27 12.25
C GLU A 17 -5.61 4.87 13.25
N VAL A 18 -5.54 3.63 13.71
CA VAL A 18 -6.47 3.13 14.73
C VAL A 18 -6.09 3.76 16.08
N GLY A 19 -7.01 4.54 16.64
CA GLY A 19 -6.82 5.22 17.91
C GLY A 19 -6.96 4.29 19.13
N GLU A 20 -7.01 4.90 20.31
CA GLU A 20 -7.15 4.17 21.57
C GLU A 20 -8.35 3.21 21.53
N GLN A 21 -8.18 2.05 22.16
CA GLN A 21 -9.21 0.99 22.24
C GLN A 21 -9.64 0.41 20.89
N GLY A 22 -8.86 0.60 19.81
CA GLY A 22 -9.16 0.00 18.52
C GLY A 22 -10.24 0.74 17.72
N ARG A 23 -10.45 2.04 17.97
CA ARG A 23 -11.52 2.83 17.36
C ARG A 23 -11.01 3.80 16.31
N ILE A 24 -11.86 4.07 15.30
CA ILE A 24 -11.65 5.10 14.29
C ILE A 24 -12.88 6.03 14.26
N GLU A 25 -12.64 7.33 14.22
CA GLU A 25 -13.69 8.36 14.07
C GLU A 25 -13.48 9.09 12.73
N ILE A 26 -14.45 8.98 11.83
CA ILE A 26 -14.41 9.60 10.50
C ILE A 26 -15.72 10.34 10.25
N SER A 27 -15.62 11.58 9.76
CA SER A 27 -16.76 12.33 9.24
C SER A 27 -16.97 12.01 7.76
N LEU A 28 -18.15 11.49 7.43
CA LEU A 28 -18.51 11.12 6.06
C LEU A 28 -19.39 12.20 5.40
N PRO A 29 -19.23 12.48 4.09
CA PRO A 29 -19.99 13.49 3.37
C PRO A 29 -21.38 12.98 2.94
N PHE A 30 -22.07 12.24 3.81
CA PHE A 30 -23.40 11.69 3.54
C PHE A 30 -24.47 12.34 4.42
N ALA A 31 -25.68 12.44 3.88
CA ALA A 31 -26.82 12.91 4.65
C ALA A 31 -27.16 11.93 5.80
N PRO A 32 -27.75 12.43 6.90
CA PRO A 32 -28.25 11.59 7.98
C PRO A 32 -29.21 10.49 7.47
N GLY A 33 -29.03 9.26 7.92
CA GLY A 33 -29.85 8.11 7.53
C GLY A 33 -29.41 7.38 6.25
N ALA A 34 -28.36 7.85 5.56
CA ALA A 34 -27.79 7.14 4.43
C ALA A 34 -27.26 5.76 4.84
N ARG A 35 -27.59 4.73 4.06
CA ARG A 35 -27.05 3.38 4.23
C ARG A 35 -25.68 3.30 3.57
N VAL A 36 -24.65 2.98 4.35
CA VAL A 36 -23.28 2.82 3.88
C VAL A 36 -22.76 1.43 4.19
N VAL A 37 -21.76 0.99 3.44
CA VAL A 37 -21.00 -0.23 3.70
C VAL A 37 -19.55 0.20 3.91
N VAL A 38 -18.92 -0.28 4.98
CA VAL A 38 -17.53 0.05 5.33
C VAL A 38 -16.68 -1.20 5.19
N PHE A 39 -15.57 -1.08 4.48
CA PHE A 39 -14.52 -2.10 4.43
C PHE A 39 -13.33 -1.59 5.23
N VAL A 40 -12.84 -2.41 6.15
CA VAL A 40 -11.62 -2.14 6.92
C VAL A 40 -10.57 -3.13 6.46
N ILE A 41 -9.48 -2.63 5.89
CA ILE A 41 -8.37 -3.42 5.36
C ILE A 41 -7.12 -2.93 6.07
N PRO A 42 -6.34 -3.81 6.74
CA PRO A 42 -5.08 -3.40 7.35
C PRO A 42 -4.10 -2.95 6.27
N GLU A 43 -3.39 -1.86 6.52
CA GLU A 43 -2.33 -1.43 5.62
C GLU A 43 -1.14 -2.41 5.70
N PRO A 44 -0.67 -2.96 4.57
CA PRO A 44 0.48 -3.85 4.57
C PRO A 44 1.75 -3.06 4.88
N GLN A 45 2.37 -3.34 6.03
CA GLN A 45 3.61 -2.68 6.45
C GLN A 45 4.82 -3.08 5.62
N ASP A 46 4.77 -4.24 4.94
CA ASP A 46 5.94 -4.86 4.30
C ASP A 46 6.18 -4.46 2.85
N ALA A 47 5.31 -3.65 2.23
CA ALA A 47 5.44 -3.31 0.81
C ALA A 47 6.77 -2.59 0.47
N LEU A 48 7.30 -1.79 1.40
CA LEU A 48 8.59 -1.11 1.21
C LEU A 48 9.78 -2.05 1.46
N ASN A 49 9.65 -2.96 2.45
CA ASN A 49 10.68 -3.96 2.75
C ASN A 49 10.86 -4.91 1.57
N ASP A 50 9.76 -5.32 0.92
CA ASP A 50 9.81 -6.16 -0.27
C ASP A 50 10.48 -5.45 -1.45
N LEU A 51 10.21 -4.15 -1.64
CA LEU A 51 10.87 -3.33 -2.67
C LEU A 51 12.37 -3.18 -2.40
N ALA A 52 12.75 -2.94 -1.14
CA ALA A 52 14.14 -2.84 -0.73
C ALA A 52 14.88 -4.18 -0.93
N ALA A 53 14.28 -5.29 -0.49
CA ALA A 53 14.84 -6.63 -0.68
C ALA A 53 14.98 -7.00 -2.17
N ALA A 54 13.99 -6.64 -3.00
CA ALA A 54 14.07 -6.85 -4.45
C ALA A 54 15.21 -6.04 -5.09
N ALA A 55 15.38 -4.77 -4.69
CA ALA A 55 16.47 -3.93 -5.18
C ALA A 55 17.84 -4.47 -4.76
N GLU A 56 18.00 -4.88 -3.50
CA GLU A 56 19.24 -5.48 -2.98
C GLU A 56 19.59 -6.80 -3.68
N SER A 57 18.58 -7.62 -4.03
CA SER A 57 18.80 -8.89 -4.73
C SER A 57 19.41 -8.73 -6.13
N SER A 58 19.32 -7.54 -6.73
CA SER A 58 19.91 -7.22 -8.03
C SER A 58 21.32 -6.66 -7.95
N LEU A 59 21.87 -6.41 -6.74
CA LEU A 59 23.22 -5.86 -6.58
C LEU A 59 24.31 -6.86 -7.00
N ALA A 60 24.02 -8.16 -7.00
CA ALA A 60 24.95 -9.19 -7.47
C ALA A 60 25.32 -9.03 -8.96
N PHE A 61 24.45 -8.38 -9.75
CA PHE A 61 24.76 -8.02 -11.15
C PHE A 61 25.94 -7.03 -11.25
N TRP A 62 26.10 -6.15 -10.25
CA TRP A 62 27.18 -5.16 -10.20
C TRP A 62 28.43 -5.66 -9.48
N HIS A 63 28.36 -6.79 -8.76
CA HIS A 63 29.53 -7.41 -8.13
C HIS A 63 30.33 -8.19 -9.17
N ASN A 64 31.31 -7.51 -9.78
CA ASN A 64 32.28 -8.14 -10.66
C ASN A 64 33.67 -8.12 -9.99
N PRO A 65 34.19 -9.28 -9.52
CA PRO A 65 35.50 -9.36 -8.88
C PRO A 65 36.65 -8.85 -9.75
N LEU A 66 36.51 -8.94 -11.09
CA LEU A 66 37.49 -8.43 -12.03
C LEU A 66 37.51 -6.89 -12.07
N ASP A 67 36.36 -6.26 -11.84
CA ASP A 67 36.23 -4.81 -11.76
C ASP A 67 36.80 -4.28 -10.44
N ASP A 68 36.54 -5.01 -9.34
CA ASP A 68 37.08 -4.69 -8.01
C ASP A 68 38.62 -4.74 -7.95
N GLU A 69 39.28 -5.60 -8.74
CA GLU A 69 40.74 -5.71 -8.79
C GLU A 69 41.41 -4.60 -9.64
N ASP A 70 40.81 -4.22 -10.76
CA ASP A 70 41.37 -3.23 -11.70
C ASP A 70 41.02 -1.78 -11.30
N TRP A 71 39.83 -1.52 -10.73
CA TRP A 71 39.39 -0.16 -10.39
C TRP A 71 39.84 0.32 -9.00
N ASN A 72 39.99 -0.57 -8.01
CA ASN A 72 40.40 -0.18 -6.65
C ASN A 72 41.91 0.00 -6.46
N ASN A 73 42.72 -0.30 -7.49
CA ASN A 73 44.17 -0.10 -7.51
C ASN A 73 44.63 1.15 -8.29
N ALA A 74 43.73 2.12 -8.49
CA ALA A 74 44.02 3.40 -9.14
C ALA A 74 44.57 4.46 -8.17
#